data_AF-A0A7R8AVD2-F1
#
_entry.id   AF-A0A7R8AVD2-F1
#
_cell.length_a   1.000
_cell.length_b   1.000
_cell.length_c   1.000
_cell.angle_alpha   90.00
_cell.angle_beta   90.00
_cell.angle_gamma   90.00
#
_symmetry.space_group_name_H-M   'P 1'
#
loop_
_entity.id
_entity.type
_entity.pdbx_description
1 polymer ?
#
loop_
_entity_poly.entity_id
_entity_poly.type
_entity_poly.pdbx_seq_one_letter_code
_entity_poly.pdbx_strand_id
1 'polypeptide(L)'
;MSRKRGEVQFIHSTQLRAPGVASAEVQRLVHSHAARAAHAKVRRQRLIEYQAAKTSSGSEDERRPFSTAAAEIAMAAIPSPLGLLGSDRRDPFASFARHLNPAECYLLDYYIANVIPCSTLQRSQISYPGKVGTPLLNTQFVQLAATSASSLNGLFLVTCRHLSQHLPHNGPYVQLALQYKIACTRSLTEAISSSEMRFPISDSILALALFLAHDEILIGDGPSTKIHVQVAIQMARHNSAFDKTDLSVFPYDLIQSDM
;
A
#
# COMPACT_ATOMS: atom_id res chain seq x y z
N MET A 1 -30.21 37.18 31.95
CA MET A 1 -29.89 36.26 30.83
C MET A 1 -28.62 36.76 30.16
N SER A 2 -27.48 36.08 30.35
CA SER A 2 -26.16 36.59 29.97
C SER A 2 -25.56 35.76 28.83
N ARG A 3 -25.27 36.40 27.69
CA ARG A 3 -24.63 35.79 26.51
C ARG A 3 -23.15 35.53 26.81
N LYS A 4 -22.71 34.27 26.84
CA LYS A 4 -21.28 33.91 26.83
C LYS A 4 -20.67 34.32 25.48
N ARG A 5 -19.82 35.35 25.47
CA ARG A 5 -18.90 35.63 24.36
C ARG A 5 -17.84 34.52 24.33
N GLY A 6 -17.65 33.87 23.19
CA GLY A 6 -16.51 32.97 22.97
C GLY A 6 -15.23 33.80 22.92
N GLU A 7 -14.36 33.57 23.90
CA GLU A 7 -13.02 34.17 23.96
C GLU A 7 -12.13 33.47 22.94
N VAL A 8 -11.70 34.22 21.91
CA VAL A 8 -10.76 33.71 20.91
C VAL A 8 -9.37 33.83 21.52
N GLN A 9 -8.76 32.69 21.84
CA GLN A 9 -7.41 32.62 22.39
C GLN A 9 -6.40 32.83 21.25
N PHE A 10 -5.77 34.01 21.21
CA PHE A 10 -4.66 34.27 20.31
C PHE A 10 -3.37 33.69 20.92
N ILE A 11 -2.77 32.73 20.23
CA ILE A 11 -1.43 32.26 20.56
C ILE A 11 -0.45 33.37 20.16
N HIS A 12 0.05 34.10 21.15
CA HIS A 12 1.18 35.01 20.97
C HIS A 12 2.44 34.19 20.72
N SER A 13 2.80 33.99 19.46
CA SER A 13 4.12 33.48 19.09
C SER A 13 5.15 34.61 19.25
N THR A 14 5.62 34.83 20.47
CA THR A 14 6.86 35.57 20.71
C THR A 14 8.04 34.65 20.45
N GLN A 15 8.58 34.67 19.23
CA GLN A 15 10.02 34.44 19.01
C GLN A 15 10.58 35.51 18.07
N LEU A 16 11.83 35.85 18.37
CA LEU A 16 12.52 37.12 18.16
C LEU A 16 12.44 37.78 16.76
N ARG A 17 12.41 39.10 16.84
CA ARG A 17 12.46 40.12 15.79
C ARG A 17 13.81 40.16 15.06
N ALA A 18 13.78 40.06 13.73
CA ALA A 18 14.56 40.90 12.81
C ALA A 18 13.83 41.01 11.44
N PRO A 19 13.95 42.14 10.72
CA PRO A 19 12.95 42.58 9.74
C PRO A 19 13.29 42.17 8.31
N GLY A 20 12.29 41.76 7.55
CA GLY A 20 12.42 41.63 6.09
C GLY A 20 11.60 40.47 5.53
N VAL A 21 10.37 40.80 5.10
CA VAL A 21 9.52 40.02 4.21
C VAL A 21 9.18 38.61 4.73
N ALA A 22 7.95 38.44 5.24
CA ALA A 22 7.37 37.09 5.36
C ALA A 22 7.56 36.39 4.00
N SER A 23 8.42 35.36 3.96
CA SER A 23 8.78 34.67 2.72
C SER A 23 7.50 34.35 1.96
N ALA A 24 7.46 34.69 0.66
CA ALA A 24 6.30 34.49 -0.21
C ALA A 24 5.74 33.05 -0.12
N GLU A 25 6.61 32.10 0.23
CA GLU A 25 6.28 30.70 0.52
C GLU A 25 5.33 30.52 1.71
N VAL A 26 5.54 31.24 2.82
CA VAL A 26 4.69 31.18 4.02
C VAL A 26 3.33 31.81 3.73
N GLN A 27 3.30 32.94 3.03
CA GLN A 27 2.05 33.56 2.60
C GLN A 27 1.28 32.64 1.64
N ARG A 28 1.95 32.04 0.66
CA ARG A 28 1.35 31.07 -0.27
C ARG A 28 0.82 29.84 0.46
N LEU A 29 1.54 29.34 1.47
CA LEU A 29 1.10 28.21 2.28
C LEU A 29 -0.18 28.56 3.06
N VAL A 30 -0.22 29.72 3.71
CA VAL A 30 -1.40 30.21 4.46
C VAL A 30 -2.60 30.42 3.52
N HIS A 31 -2.41 31.05 2.36
CA HIS A 31 -3.48 31.23 1.37
C HIS A 31 -3.97 29.89 0.80
N SER A 32 -3.07 28.94 0.54
CA SER A 32 -3.45 27.59 0.08
C SER A 32 -4.25 26.83 1.14
N HIS A 33 -3.90 27.00 2.42
CA HIS A 33 -4.59 26.37 3.53
C HIS A 33 -5.98 26.98 3.72
N ALA A 34 -6.09 28.31 3.67
CA ALA A 34 -7.36 29.02 3.74
C ALA A 34 -8.30 28.65 2.58
N ALA A 35 -7.77 28.59 1.35
CA ALA A 35 -8.55 28.15 0.18
C ALA A 35 -9.03 26.70 0.33
N ARG A 36 -8.14 25.78 0.74
CA ARG A 36 -8.50 24.38 1.00
C ARG A 36 -9.58 24.25 2.07
N ALA A 37 -9.47 25.00 3.17
CA ALA A 37 -10.46 25.02 4.23
C ALA A 37 -11.82 25.56 3.76
N ALA A 38 -11.83 26.62 2.95
CA ALA A 38 -13.05 27.16 2.36
C ALA A 38 -13.72 26.16 1.40
N HIS A 39 -12.95 25.54 0.50
CA HIS A 39 -13.46 24.51 -0.40
C HIS A 39 -14.01 23.29 0.35
N ALA A 40 -13.31 22.84 1.41
CA ALA A 40 -13.78 21.74 2.25
C ALA A 40 -15.11 22.08 2.94
N LYS A 41 -15.29 23.31 3.41
CA LYS A 41 -16.54 23.78 4.02
C LYS A 41 -17.69 23.79 3.00
N VAL A 42 -17.47 24.33 1.80
CA VAL A 42 -18.48 24.33 0.72
C VAL A 42 -18.87 22.91 0.32
N ARG A 43 -17.90 22.00 0.20
CA ARG A 43 -18.16 20.58 -0.12
C ARG A 43 -19.01 19.91 0.96
N ARG A 44 -18.70 20.15 2.24
CA ARG A 44 -19.50 19.62 3.36
C ARG A 44 -20.93 20.14 3.32
N GLN A 45 -21.12 21.42 3.02
CA GLN A 45 -22.45 22.02 2.93
C GLN A 45 -23.28 21.40 1.79
N ARG A 46 -22.70 21.20 0.61
CA ARG A 46 -23.37 20.50 -0.51
C ARG A 46 -23.73 19.06 -0.18
N LEU A 47 -22.89 18.34 0.56
CA LEU A 47 -23.19 16.98 1.02
C LEU A 47 -24.36 16.95 2.00
N ILE A 48 -24.42 17.92 2.92
CA ILE A 48 -25.54 18.06 3.86
C ILE A 48 -26.83 18.39 3.11
N GLU A 49 -26.80 19.32 2.14
CA GLU A 49 -27.95 19.66 1.31
C GLU A 49 -28.44 18.47 0.46
N TYR A 50 -27.52 17.71 -0.14
CA TYR A 50 -27.86 16.51 -0.89
C TYR A 50 -28.49 15.43 0.00
N GLN A 51 -27.96 15.21 1.20
CA GLN A 51 -28.52 14.26 2.15
C GLN A 51 -29.89 14.72 2.66
N ALA A 52 -30.05 16.01 2.95
CA ALA A 52 -31.33 16.58 3.35
C ALA A 52 -32.38 16.42 2.25
N ALA A 53 -32.02 16.74 0.99
CA ALA A 53 -32.89 16.56 -0.17
C ALA A 53 -33.32 15.09 -0.35
N LYS A 54 -32.37 14.15 -0.18
CA LYS A 54 -32.63 12.70 -0.24
C LYS A 54 -33.53 12.21 0.89
N THR A 55 -33.48 12.82 2.07
CA THR A 55 -34.37 12.48 3.20
C THR A 55 -35.75 13.14 3.10
N SER A 56 -35.87 14.29 2.44
CA SER A 56 -37.17 14.95 2.20
C SER A 56 -37.96 14.34 1.04
N SER A 57 -37.29 13.65 0.11
CA SER A 57 -37.92 12.90 -0.98
C SER A 57 -38.18 11.43 -0.56
N GLY A 58 -38.94 11.24 0.51
CA GLY A 58 -39.33 9.91 0.97
C GLY A 58 -40.35 9.26 0.03
N SER A 59 -39.90 8.21 -0.67
CA SER A 59 -40.67 7.05 -1.20
C SER A 59 -41.79 7.29 -2.21
N GLU A 60 -41.53 6.94 -3.48
CA GLU A 60 -42.42 6.21 -4.40
C GLU A 60 -41.69 6.04 -5.75
N ASP A 61 -41.26 4.82 -6.12
CA ASP A 61 -41.75 4.12 -7.32
C ASP A 61 -40.97 2.81 -7.58
N GLU A 62 -41.65 1.93 -8.30
CA GLU A 62 -41.68 0.48 -8.19
C GLU A 62 -40.63 -0.32 -8.96
N ARG A 63 -40.62 -1.60 -8.56
CA ARG A 63 -40.23 -2.78 -9.32
C ARG A 63 -40.72 -2.82 -10.79
N ARG A 64 -39.79 -3.25 -11.67
CA ARG A 64 -39.91 -4.03 -12.94
C ARG A 64 -39.99 -3.24 -14.27
N PRO A 65 -39.67 -3.86 -15.43
CA PRO A 65 -38.85 -5.06 -15.70
C PRO A 65 -37.77 -4.82 -16.78
N PHE A 66 -36.87 -5.81 -16.91
CA PHE A 66 -36.09 -6.10 -18.11
C PHE A 66 -36.94 -5.92 -19.39
N SER A 67 -36.47 -5.09 -20.33
CA SER A 67 -36.92 -5.14 -21.72
C SER A 67 -35.71 -5.31 -22.62
N THR A 68 -35.62 -6.50 -23.20
CA THR A 68 -34.76 -6.88 -24.31
C THR A 68 -35.28 -6.25 -25.60
N ALA A 69 -34.78 -5.08 -25.98
CA ALA A 69 -34.92 -4.56 -27.34
C ALA A 69 -34.03 -3.30 -27.53
N ALA A 70 -32.74 -3.51 -27.76
CA ALA A 70 -31.87 -2.60 -28.53
C ALA A 70 -30.48 -3.24 -28.66
N ALA A 71 -30.44 -4.41 -29.30
CA ALA A 71 -29.23 -4.77 -30.03
C ALA A 71 -29.17 -3.86 -31.27
N GLU A 72 -27.95 -3.45 -31.61
CA GLU A 72 -27.56 -2.75 -32.84
C GLU A 72 -27.79 -1.23 -32.88
N ILE A 73 -26.92 -0.47 -32.20
CA ILE A 73 -26.07 0.53 -32.87
C ILE A 73 -24.69 0.50 -32.20
N ALA A 74 -23.72 -0.08 -32.90
CA ALA A 74 -22.31 -0.03 -32.55
C ALA A 74 -21.76 1.37 -32.84
N MET A 75 -21.58 2.18 -31.78
CA MET A 75 -20.73 3.37 -31.82
C MET A 75 -20.23 3.65 -30.40
N ALA A 76 -19.00 3.20 -30.11
CA ALA A 76 -18.16 3.56 -28.96
C ALA A 76 -18.90 4.09 -27.71
N ALA A 77 -19.69 3.23 -27.06
CA ALA A 77 -20.20 3.52 -25.73
C ALA A 77 -19.02 3.54 -24.78
N ILE A 78 -18.58 4.75 -24.39
CA ILE A 78 -17.72 4.93 -23.22
C ILE A 78 -18.43 4.19 -22.08
N PRO A 79 -17.85 3.12 -21.50
CA PRO A 79 -18.49 2.43 -20.41
C PRO A 79 -18.77 3.45 -19.31
N SER A 80 -20.01 3.49 -18.82
CA SER A 80 -20.39 4.40 -17.74
C SER A 80 -19.33 4.33 -16.63
N PRO A 81 -18.79 5.47 -16.14
CA PRO A 81 -17.76 5.48 -15.11
C PRO A 81 -18.22 4.81 -13.81
N LEU A 82 -19.52 4.59 -13.64
CA LEU A 82 -20.09 3.81 -12.52
C LEU A 82 -19.75 2.32 -12.60
N GLY A 83 -19.53 1.76 -13.78
CA GLY A 83 -19.08 0.36 -13.95
C GLY A 83 -17.59 0.18 -13.70
N LEU A 84 -16.77 1.19 -14.03
CA LEU A 84 -15.34 1.20 -13.71
C LEU A 84 -15.05 1.52 -12.24
N LEU A 85 -15.85 2.39 -11.61
CA LEU A 85 -15.70 2.77 -10.19
C LEU A 85 -16.68 2.02 -9.27
N GLY A 86 -17.28 0.93 -9.76
CA GLY A 86 -18.21 0.11 -9.00
C GLY A 86 -17.51 -0.57 -7.82
N SER A 87 -18.29 -0.95 -6.79
CA SER A 87 -17.77 -1.66 -5.62
C SER A 87 -17.18 -3.05 -5.93
N ASP A 88 -17.23 -3.50 -7.19
CA ASP A 88 -16.74 -4.79 -7.69
C ASP A 88 -15.20 -4.90 -7.67
N ARG A 89 -14.49 -3.92 -7.08
CA ARG A 89 -13.02 -3.94 -6.88
C ARG A 89 -12.21 -4.23 -8.15
N ARG A 90 -12.78 -4.00 -9.32
CA ARG A 90 -12.03 -4.00 -10.57
C ARG A 90 -11.11 -2.81 -10.52
N ASP A 91 -9.80 -3.07 -10.62
CA ASP A 91 -8.79 -2.04 -10.76
C ASP A 91 -9.10 -1.21 -12.02
N PRO A 92 -9.69 -0.01 -11.87
CA PRO A 92 -10.19 0.75 -13.01
C PRO A 92 -9.06 1.32 -13.87
N PHE A 93 -7.85 1.33 -13.32
CA PHE A 93 -6.69 1.99 -13.89
C PHE A 93 -5.63 1.00 -14.37
N ALA A 94 -5.90 -0.32 -14.28
CA ALA A 94 -4.91 -1.37 -14.56
C ALA A 94 -3.56 -1.09 -13.87
N SER A 95 -3.65 -0.60 -12.63
CA SER A 95 -2.56 -0.33 -11.69
C SER A 95 -1.70 -1.57 -11.38
N PHE A 96 -2.27 -2.78 -11.45
CA PHE A 96 -1.56 -4.02 -11.20
C PHE A 96 -1.02 -4.67 -12.48
N ALA A 97 0.16 -5.29 -12.37
CA ALA A 97 0.82 -6.02 -13.45
C ALA A 97 0.00 -7.18 -14.04
N ARG A 98 -1.01 -7.65 -13.31
CA ARG A 98 -2.00 -8.61 -13.79
C ARG A 98 -3.33 -8.39 -13.09
N HIS A 99 -4.40 -8.88 -13.72
CA HIS A 99 -5.71 -8.93 -13.10
C HIS A 99 -5.68 -9.83 -11.85
N LEU A 100 -6.24 -9.32 -10.76
CA LEU A 100 -6.39 -10.05 -9.51
C LEU A 100 -7.75 -10.75 -9.48
N ASN A 101 -7.76 -12.01 -9.08
CA ASN A 101 -9.00 -12.73 -8.83
C ASN A 101 -9.57 -12.37 -7.43
N PRO A 102 -10.82 -12.75 -7.10
CA PRO A 102 -11.43 -12.38 -5.82
C PRO A 102 -10.64 -12.84 -4.58
N ALA A 103 -10.00 -14.01 -4.64
CA ALA A 103 -9.16 -14.48 -3.53
C ALA A 103 -7.90 -13.62 -3.38
N GLU A 104 -7.27 -13.24 -4.47
CA GLU A 104 -6.10 -12.35 -4.47
C GLU A 104 -6.44 -10.93 -4.02
N CYS A 105 -7.62 -10.41 -4.39
CA CYS A 105 -8.12 -9.15 -3.83
C CYS A 105 -8.23 -9.23 -2.31
N TYR A 106 -8.81 -10.31 -1.78
CA TYR A 106 -8.89 -10.53 -0.33
C TYR A 106 -7.50 -10.60 0.32
N LEU A 107 -6.56 -11.33 -0.29
CA LEU A 107 -5.19 -11.41 0.22
C LEU A 107 -4.51 -10.03 0.25
N LEU A 108 -4.67 -9.23 -0.80
CA LEU A 108 -4.12 -7.87 -0.85
C LEU A 108 -4.71 -6.99 0.26
N ASP A 109 -6.03 -6.99 0.43
CA ASP A 109 -6.67 -6.23 1.51
C ASP A 109 -6.17 -6.66 2.88
N TYR A 110 -6.06 -7.98 3.08
CA TYR A 110 -5.58 -8.54 4.33
C TYR A 110 -4.13 -8.13 4.60
N TYR A 111 -3.26 -8.16 3.58
CA TYR A 111 -1.87 -7.72 3.69
C TYR A 111 -1.79 -6.28 4.18
N ILE A 112 -2.54 -5.38 3.54
CA ILE A 112 -2.56 -3.95 3.87
C ILE A 112 -3.12 -3.72 5.28
N ALA A 113 -4.19 -4.42 5.63
CA ALA A 113 -4.88 -4.22 6.90
C ALA A 113 -4.21 -4.88 8.11
N ASN A 114 -3.48 -5.99 7.93
CA ASN A 114 -2.97 -6.82 9.03
C ASN A 114 -1.46 -7.01 9.00
N VAL A 115 -0.87 -7.33 7.84
CA VAL A 115 0.56 -7.65 7.76
C VAL A 115 1.43 -6.39 7.89
N ILE A 116 1.03 -5.28 7.22
CA ILE A 116 1.74 -3.99 7.30
C ILE A 116 1.74 -3.43 8.74
N PRO A 117 0.60 -3.38 9.47
CA PRO A 117 0.62 -2.91 10.86
C PRO A 117 1.40 -3.83 11.82
N CYS A 118 1.25 -5.15 11.72
CA CYS A 118 1.94 -6.09 12.59
C CYS A 118 3.47 -6.03 12.45
N SER A 119 3.97 -5.92 11.21
CA SER A 119 5.40 -5.74 10.94
C SER A 119 5.94 -4.41 11.47
N THR A 120 5.11 -3.36 11.51
CA THR A 120 5.47 -2.07 12.09
C THR A 120 5.55 -2.14 13.62
N LEU A 121 4.61 -2.83 14.27
CA LEU A 121 4.58 -3.01 15.73
C LEU A 121 5.76 -3.84 16.23
N GLN A 122 6.03 -5.00 15.62
CA GLN A 122 7.18 -5.85 15.98
C GLN A 122 8.51 -5.11 15.84
N ARG A 123 8.66 -4.24 14.82
CA ARG A 123 9.90 -3.47 14.60
C ARG A 123 10.02 -2.23 15.49
N SER A 124 8.90 -1.64 15.90
CA SER A 124 8.89 -0.53 16.88
C SER A 124 9.39 -0.95 18.26
N GLN A 125 9.27 -2.24 18.60
CA GLN A 125 9.83 -2.82 19.83
C GLN A 125 11.35 -3.03 19.76
N ILE A 126 11.92 -3.06 18.55
CA ILE A 126 13.36 -3.20 18.29
C ILE A 126 14.02 -1.81 18.11
N SER A 127 13.29 -0.72 18.36
CA SER A 127 13.74 0.61 17.92
C SER A 127 14.99 1.10 18.67
N TYR A 128 16.09 1.14 17.93
CA TYR A 128 17.13 2.16 18.09
C TYR A 128 16.54 3.55 17.77
N PRO A 129 16.92 4.60 18.52
CA PRO A 129 16.44 5.95 18.27
C PRO A 129 17.13 6.53 17.03
N GLY A 130 16.37 6.80 15.95
CA GLY A 130 16.86 7.73 14.91
C GLY A 130 16.42 7.55 13.45
N LYS A 131 15.76 6.47 13.02
CA LYS A 131 15.40 6.30 11.58
C LYS A 131 13.90 6.25 11.31
N VAL A 132 13.42 7.28 10.61
CA VAL A 132 12.05 7.48 10.11
C VAL A 132 11.83 6.66 8.82
N GLY A 133 11.90 5.32 8.90
CA GLY A 133 11.94 4.46 7.71
C GLY A 133 10.80 3.44 7.54
N THR A 134 9.94 3.22 8.55
CA THR A 134 9.07 2.02 8.57
C THR A 134 7.79 2.09 7.73
N PRO A 135 7.01 3.19 7.67
CA PRO A 135 5.77 3.23 6.89
C PRO A 135 6.03 3.31 5.38
N LEU A 136 7.16 3.93 5.01
CA LEU A 136 7.54 4.17 3.62
C LEU A 136 7.86 2.85 2.91
N LEU A 137 8.56 1.93 3.58
CA LEU A 137 8.96 0.65 2.98
C LEU A 137 7.79 -0.29 2.76
N ASN A 138 6.87 -0.40 3.72
CA ASN A 138 5.68 -1.23 3.55
C ASN A 138 4.80 -0.73 2.39
N THR A 139 4.71 0.59 2.21
CA THR A 139 4.04 1.18 1.05
C THR A 139 4.80 0.90 -0.25
N GLN A 140 6.13 0.97 -0.22
CA GLN A 140 6.98 0.63 -1.38
C GLN A 140 6.87 -0.85 -1.76
N PHE A 141 6.74 -1.78 -0.81
CA PHE A 141 6.52 -3.20 -1.11
C PHE A 141 5.21 -3.44 -1.85
N VAL A 142 4.13 -2.76 -1.47
CA VAL A 142 2.85 -2.85 -2.18
C VAL A 142 2.97 -2.27 -3.58
N GLN A 143 3.62 -1.11 -3.73
CA GLN A 143 3.85 -0.50 -5.05
C GLN A 143 4.71 -1.40 -5.95
N LEU A 144 5.79 -1.93 -5.41
CA LEU A 144 6.73 -2.78 -6.12
C LEU A 144 6.08 -4.13 -6.49
N ALA A 145 5.26 -4.68 -5.58
CA ALA A 145 4.39 -5.80 -5.90
C ALA A 145 3.46 -5.47 -7.06
N ALA A 146 2.77 -4.32 -7.02
CA ALA A 146 1.84 -3.93 -8.07
C ALA A 146 2.50 -3.85 -9.46
N THR A 147 3.78 -3.46 -9.55
CA THR A 147 4.49 -3.34 -10.83
C THR A 147 4.91 -4.66 -11.48
N SER A 148 4.91 -5.80 -10.77
CA SER A 148 5.33 -7.07 -11.35
C SER A 148 4.53 -8.28 -10.88
N ALA A 149 4.17 -9.17 -11.81
CA ALA A 149 3.40 -10.37 -11.52
C ALA A 149 4.14 -11.30 -10.53
N SER A 150 5.47 -11.39 -10.61
CA SER A 150 6.27 -12.19 -9.69
C SER A 150 6.29 -11.57 -8.29
N SER A 151 6.47 -10.25 -8.17
CA SER A 151 6.43 -9.58 -6.87
C SER A 151 5.05 -9.65 -6.21
N LEU A 152 3.95 -9.66 -6.98
CA LEU A 152 2.61 -9.98 -6.47
C LEU A 152 2.55 -11.38 -5.83
N ASN A 153 3.17 -12.39 -6.45
CA ASN A 153 3.24 -13.72 -5.84
C ASN A 153 3.99 -13.68 -4.50
N GLY A 154 5.04 -12.87 -4.39
CA GLY A 154 5.78 -12.67 -3.12
C GLY A 154 4.92 -12.03 -2.03
N LEU A 155 4.12 -11.02 -2.38
CA LEU A 155 3.17 -10.41 -1.46
C LEU A 155 2.11 -11.42 -1.00
N PHE A 156 1.55 -12.20 -1.92
CA PHE A 156 0.54 -13.22 -1.58
C PHE A 156 1.12 -14.38 -0.78
N LEU A 157 2.38 -14.76 -1.02
CA LEU A 157 3.11 -15.72 -0.19
C LEU A 157 3.11 -15.30 1.27
N VAL A 158 3.61 -14.10 1.56
CA VAL A 158 3.69 -13.55 2.92
C VAL A 158 2.31 -13.46 3.56
N THR A 159 1.31 -13.03 2.78
CA THR A 159 -0.06 -12.91 3.25
C THR A 159 -0.64 -14.27 3.66
N CYS A 160 -0.52 -15.27 2.79
CA CYS A 160 -0.98 -16.64 3.05
C CYS A 160 -0.25 -17.25 4.23
N ARG A 161 1.06 -16.99 4.38
CA ARG A 161 1.83 -17.43 5.55
C ARG A 161 1.27 -16.85 6.84
N HIS A 162 1.08 -15.54 6.89
CA HIS A 162 0.49 -14.86 8.04
C HIS A 162 -0.91 -15.39 8.37
N LEU A 163 -1.78 -15.51 7.36
CA LEU A 163 -3.13 -16.09 7.51
C LEU A 163 -3.07 -17.51 8.08
N SER A 164 -2.13 -18.33 7.61
CA SER A 164 -2.01 -19.73 8.05
C SER A 164 -1.62 -19.88 9.52
N GLN A 165 -0.97 -18.88 10.10
CA GLN A 165 -0.55 -18.86 11.51
C GLN A 165 -1.65 -18.34 12.43
N HIS A 166 -2.49 -17.43 11.93
CA HIS A 166 -3.46 -16.71 12.74
C HIS A 166 -4.91 -17.21 12.60
N LEU A 167 -5.22 -18.03 11.59
CA LEU A 167 -6.57 -18.58 11.40
C LEU A 167 -6.65 -20.07 11.80
N PRO A 168 -7.76 -20.49 12.44
CA PRO A 168 -7.98 -21.89 12.83
C PRO A 168 -8.21 -22.85 11.65
N HIS A 169 -8.65 -22.33 10.48
CA HIS A 169 -8.83 -23.10 9.24
C HIS A 169 -7.76 -22.71 8.22
N ASN A 170 -6.51 -23.11 8.48
CA ASN A 170 -5.34 -22.65 7.74
C ASN A 170 -4.96 -23.49 6.51
N GLY A 171 -5.49 -24.71 6.36
CA GLY A 171 -5.09 -25.65 5.31
C GLY A 171 -5.02 -25.06 3.89
N PRO A 172 -6.04 -24.35 3.41
CA PRO A 172 -6.00 -23.71 2.09
C PRO A 172 -4.87 -22.69 1.94
N TYR A 173 -4.60 -21.90 2.99
CA TYR A 173 -3.55 -20.87 2.97
C TYR A 173 -2.14 -21.47 3.05
N VAL A 174 -1.96 -22.60 3.73
CA VAL A 174 -0.69 -23.35 3.71
C VAL A 174 -0.38 -23.83 2.30
N GLN A 175 -1.37 -24.41 1.61
CA GLN A 175 -1.22 -24.86 0.23
C GLN A 175 -0.94 -23.69 -0.72
N LEU A 176 -1.67 -22.59 -0.56
CA LEU A 176 -1.52 -21.41 -1.41
C LEU A 176 -0.16 -20.72 -1.19
N ALA A 177 0.31 -20.64 0.07
CA ALA A 177 1.67 -20.18 0.39
C ALA A 177 2.72 -21.05 -0.31
N LEU A 178 2.61 -22.38 -0.27
CA LEU A 178 3.54 -23.26 -0.96
C LEU A 178 3.57 -23.01 -2.47
N GLN A 179 2.40 -22.83 -3.10
CA GLN A 179 2.31 -22.52 -4.53
C GLN A 179 3.00 -21.20 -4.88
N TYR A 180 2.73 -20.14 -4.11
CA TYR A 180 3.39 -18.85 -4.33
C TYR A 180 4.88 -18.89 -4.04
N LYS A 181 5.34 -19.67 -3.05
CA LYS A 181 6.77 -19.88 -2.76
C LYS A 181 7.49 -20.52 -3.94
N ILE A 182 6.92 -21.57 -4.52
CA ILE A 182 7.46 -22.23 -5.72
C ILE A 182 7.52 -21.24 -6.89
N ALA A 183 6.48 -20.43 -7.10
CA ALA A 183 6.47 -19.42 -8.16
C ALA A 183 7.58 -18.37 -7.95
N CYS A 184 7.74 -17.88 -6.71
CA CYS A 184 8.76 -16.89 -6.36
C CYS A 184 10.18 -17.43 -6.54
N THR A 185 10.46 -18.64 -6.05
CA THR A 185 11.79 -19.24 -6.17
C THR A 185 12.16 -19.51 -7.62
N ARG A 186 11.20 -19.97 -8.45
CA ARG A 186 11.39 -20.13 -9.90
C ARG A 186 11.71 -18.81 -10.57
N SER A 187 10.89 -17.77 -10.38
CA SER A 187 11.15 -16.44 -10.95
C SER A 187 12.50 -15.86 -10.51
N LEU A 188 12.87 -16.05 -9.24
CA LEU A 188 14.15 -15.59 -8.72
C LEU A 188 15.32 -16.34 -9.38
N THR A 189 15.21 -17.66 -9.50
CA THR A 189 16.25 -18.51 -10.10
C THR A 189 16.43 -18.21 -11.58
N GLU A 190 15.33 -18.03 -12.31
CA GLU A 190 15.34 -17.65 -13.72
C GLU A 190 15.97 -16.27 -13.90
N ALA A 191 15.61 -15.29 -13.07
CA ALA A 191 16.21 -13.96 -13.13
C ALA A 191 17.72 -13.97 -12.84
N ILE A 192 18.17 -14.75 -11.85
CA ILE A 192 19.60 -14.92 -11.56
C ILE A 192 20.31 -15.59 -12.73
N SER A 193 19.70 -16.61 -13.33
CA SER A 193 20.31 -17.41 -14.41
C SER A 193 20.35 -16.67 -15.75
N SER A 194 19.37 -15.81 -16.00
CA SER A 194 19.25 -15.00 -17.22
C SER A 194 19.93 -13.64 -17.11
N SER A 195 20.38 -13.25 -15.92
CA SER A 195 21.11 -12.01 -15.70
C SER A 195 22.47 -12.06 -16.40
N GLU A 196 22.50 -11.71 -17.68
CA GLU A 196 23.75 -11.36 -18.35
C GLU A 196 24.40 -10.20 -17.57
N MET A 197 25.71 -10.31 -17.26
CA MET A 197 26.51 -9.41 -16.42
C MET A 197 26.46 -7.90 -16.76
N ARG A 198 25.69 -7.47 -17.76
CA ARG A 198 25.63 -6.08 -18.24
C ARG A 198 24.43 -5.28 -17.74
N PHE A 199 23.34 -5.92 -17.31
CA PHE A 199 22.12 -5.19 -16.95
C PHE A 199 21.89 -5.17 -15.43
N PRO A 200 21.38 -4.05 -14.89
CA PRO A 200 20.99 -3.99 -13.49
C PRO A 200 19.79 -4.93 -13.25
N ILE A 201 19.82 -5.62 -12.13
CA ILE A 201 18.74 -6.46 -11.62
C ILE A 201 17.56 -5.56 -11.28
N SER A 202 16.34 -5.92 -11.68
CA SER A 202 15.18 -5.07 -11.41
C SER A 202 14.81 -5.07 -9.92
N ASP A 203 14.24 -3.95 -9.46
CA ASP A 203 13.74 -3.81 -8.09
C ASP A 203 12.70 -4.89 -7.74
N SER A 204 11.93 -5.36 -8.73
CA SER A 204 10.97 -6.45 -8.56
C SER A 204 11.62 -7.78 -8.16
N ILE A 205 12.80 -8.09 -8.72
CA ILE A 205 13.57 -9.30 -8.39
C ILE A 205 14.23 -9.13 -7.01
N LEU A 206 14.73 -7.93 -6.70
CA LEU A 206 15.20 -7.63 -5.34
C LEU A 206 14.08 -7.85 -4.31
N ALA A 207 12.86 -7.37 -4.59
CA ALA A 207 11.71 -7.58 -3.74
C ALA A 207 11.32 -9.04 -3.58
N LEU A 208 11.46 -9.88 -4.62
CA LEU A 208 11.21 -11.32 -4.50
C LEU A 208 12.12 -11.96 -3.45
N ALA A 209 13.41 -11.66 -3.46
CA ALA A 209 14.35 -12.18 -2.46
C ALA A 209 13.95 -11.73 -1.04
N LEU A 210 13.48 -10.49 -0.89
CA LEU A 210 13.00 -9.95 0.38
C LEU A 210 11.66 -10.57 0.84
N PHE A 211 10.73 -10.84 -0.08
CA PHE A 211 9.48 -11.55 0.23
C PHE A 211 9.73 -13.00 0.66
N LEU A 212 10.68 -13.70 0.01
CA LEU A 212 11.10 -15.03 0.42
C LEU A 212 11.73 -15.02 1.82
N ALA A 213 12.65 -14.09 2.08
CA ALA A 213 13.21 -13.90 3.42
C ALA A 213 12.11 -13.66 4.47
N HIS A 214 11.09 -12.87 4.15
CA HIS A 214 9.99 -12.61 5.06
C HIS A 214 9.11 -13.85 5.32
N ASP A 215 8.87 -14.70 4.32
CA ASP A 215 8.22 -16.01 4.52
C ASP A 215 9.02 -16.88 5.49
N GLU A 216 10.35 -16.97 5.31
CA GLU A 216 11.20 -17.77 6.19
C GLU A 216 11.23 -17.24 7.63
N ILE A 217 11.22 -15.92 7.83
CA ILE A 217 11.10 -15.30 9.16
C ILE A 217 9.81 -15.73 9.84
N LEU A 218 8.68 -15.70 9.11
CA LEU A 218 7.40 -16.11 9.67
C LEU A 218 7.43 -17.59 10.04
N ILE A 219 8.06 -18.45 9.24
CA ILE A 219 8.21 -19.89 9.54
C ILE A 219 9.18 -20.14 10.70
N GLY A 220 10.13 -19.22 10.94
CA GLY A 220 11.22 -19.38 11.90
C GLY A 220 12.46 -20.07 11.33
N ASP A 221 12.63 -20.09 9.99
CA ASP A 221 13.83 -20.63 9.33
C ASP A 221 14.91 -19.54 9.18
N GLY A 222 15.68 -19.36 10.24
CA GLY A 222 16.80 -18.41 10.28
C GLY A 222 17.87 -18.65 9.19
N PRO A 223 18.36 -19.88 8.97
CA PRO A 223 19.30 -20.18 7.90
C PRO A 223 18.82 -19.77 6.50
N SER A 224 17.60 -20.14 6.11
CA SER A 224 17.04 -19.77 4.79
C SER A 224 16.80 -18.27 4.68
N THR A 225 16.36 -17.62 5.77
CA THR A 225 16.24 -16.15 5.84
C THR A 225 17.58 -15.49 5.49
N LYS A 226 18.67 -15.92 6.13
CA LYS A 226 20.01 -15.35 5.92
C LYS A 226 20.45 -15.48 4.47
N ILE A 227 20.20 -16.63 3.84
CA ILE A 227 20.52 -16.87 2.43
C ILE A 227 19.77 -15.88 1.54
N HIS A 228 18.44 -15.76 1.69
CA HIS A 228 17.63 -14.86 0.85
C HIS A 228 18.02 -13.39 1.02
N VAL A 229 18.32 -12.96 2.25
CA VAL A 229 18.81 -11.61 2.53
C VAL A 229 20.19 -11.36 1.89
N GLN A 230 21.11 -12.33 1.99
CA GLN A 230 22.42 -12.22 1.35
C GLN A 230 22.30 -12.11 -0.17
N VAL A 231 21.39 -12.88 -0.79
CA VAL A 231 21.06 -12.76 -2.21
C VAL A 231 20.58 -11.34 -2.54
N ALA A 232 19.63 -10.79 -1.78
CA ALA A 232 19.15 -9.42 -1.98
C ALA A 232 20.28 -8.38 -1.87
N ILE A 233 21.18 -8.53 -0.90
CA ILE A 233 22.37 -7.68 -0.76
C ILE A 233 23.28 -7.77 -1.99
N GLN A 234 23.59 -8.98 -2.45
CA GLN A 234 24.44 -9.16 -3.62
C GLN A 234 23.81 -8.52 -4.87
N MET A 235 22.50 -8.65 -5.04
CA MET A 235 21.76 -8.02 -6.13
C MET A 235 21.81 -6.49 -6.07
N ALA A 236 21.59 -5.90 -4.89
CA ALA A 236 21.68 -4.45 -4.72
C ALA A 236 23.10 -3.91 -4.94
N ARG A 237 24.14 -4.68 -4.57
CA ARG A 237 25.55 -4.33 -4.85
C ARG A 237 25.84 -4.36 -6.33
N HIS A 238 25.38 -5.39 -7.03
CA HIS A 238 25.52 -5.50 -8.48
C HIS A 238 24.91 -4.29 -9.20
N ASN A 239 23.79 -3.78 -8.70
CA ASN A 239 23.13 -2.60 -9.27
C ASN A 239 23.83 -1.26 -8.98
N SER A 240 24.94 -1.25 -8.23
CA SER A 240 25.51 -0.03 -7.65
C SER A 240 24.46 0.77 -6.85
N ALA A 241 23.43 0.10 -6.34
CA ALA A 241 22.28 0.70 -5.66
C ALA A 241 22.45 0.75 -4.14
N PHE A 242 23.56 0.23 -3.61
CA PHE A 242 23.82 0.17 -2.17
C PHE A 242 23.89 1.55 -1.49
N ASP A 243 24.19 2.62 -2.24
CA ASP A 243 24.14 3.99 -1.73
C ASP A 243 22.70 4.58 -1.70
N LYS A 244 21.70 3.90 -2.29
CA LYS A 244 20.32 4.40 -2.43
C LYS A 244 19.27 3.56 -1.69
N THR A 245 19.48 2.25 -1.53
CA THR A 245 18.54 1.38 -0.83
C THR A 245 19.01 1.18 0.61
N ASP A 246 18.41 1.91 1.55
CA ASP A 246 18.63 1.69 2.99
C ASP A 246 18.02 0.34 3.39
N LEU A 247 18.78 -0.73 3.16
CA LEU A 247 18.38 -2.07 3.56
C LEU A 247 18.43 -2.25 5.08
N SER A 248 19.03 -1.34 5.86
CA SER A 248 19.11 -1.46 7.34
C SER A 248 17.75 -1.54 8.06
N VAL A 249 16.66 -1.38 7.32
CA VAL A 249 15.29 -1.46 7.82
C VAL A 249 14.64 -2.85 7.66
N PHE A 250 15.26 -3.76 6.90
CA PHE A 250 14.98 -5.19 7.09
C PHE A 250 15.49 -5.61 8.48
N PRO A 251 14.86 -6.59 9.16
CA PRO A 251 15.25 -6.97 10.51
C PRO A 251 16.59 -7.74 10.50
N TYR A 252 17.68 -7.05 10.16
CA TYR A 252 19.05 -7.57 10.25
C TYR A 252 19.42 -7.87 11.70
N ASP A 253 18.89 -7.09 12.63
CA ASP A 253 19.17 -7.21 14.06
C ASP A 253 18.60 -8.50 14.69
N LEU A 254 17.56 -9.10 14.08
CA LEU A 254 16.99 -10.40 14.50
C LEU A 254 17.87 -11.60 14.09
N ILE A 255 18.85 -11.40 13.20
CA ILE A 255 19.76 -12.45 12.73
C ILE A 255 21.14 -12.33 13.40
N GLN A 256 21.50 -11.16 13.92
CA GLN A 256 22.77 -10.94 14.62
C GLN A 256 22.76 -11.39 16.08
N SER A 257 21.61 -11.59 16.72
CA SER A 257 21.54 -12.02 18.13
C SER A 257 21.89 -13.49 18.38
N ASP A 258 21.98 -14.30 17.31
CA ASP A 258 22.35 -15.73 17.36
C ASP A 258 23.75 -16.01 16.79
N MET A 259 24.64 -15.00 16.78
CA MET A 259 26.10 -15.20 16.67
C MET A 259 26.77 -14.99 18.02
#